data_AF-A0A813F893-F1
#
_entry.id   AF-A0A813F893-F1
#
_cell.length_a   1.000
_cell.length_b   1.000
_cell.length_c   1.000
_cell.angle_alpha   90.00
_cell.angle_beta   90.00
_cell.angle_gamma   90.00
#
_symmetry.space_group_name_H-M   'P 1'
#
loop_
_entity.id
_entity.type
_entity.pdbx_description
1 polymer ?
#
loop_
_entity_poly.entity_id
_entity_poly.type
_entity_poly.pdbx_seq_one_letter_code
_entity_poly.pdbx_strand_id
1 'polypeptide(L)'
;DLGILDVQQIFGRAGRPGFDTKGHATLITSHDKLNNYLKLLLHQMPIESKFLENMANSLNAEIAMGNISSEKDAADWLRYTYLYVRFFRTPQKYGITQQDFDSDPTLEKKRREFANDAAQKLCNARLIRIDNNKNYNPTDLGRVAARFY
;
A
#
# COMPACT_ATOMS: atom_id res chain seq x y z
N ASP A 1 -16.11 -0.93 -13.23
CA ASP A 1 -16.83 0.17 -12.56
C ASP A 1 -16.00 1.42 -12.58
N LEU A 2 -16.65 2.59 -12.63
CA LEU A 2 -15.95 3.86 -12.59
C LEU A 2 -15.28 4.03 -11.22
N GLY A 3 -14.02 4.47 -11.22
CA GLY A 3 -13.29 4.76 -9.99
C GLY A 3 -13.95 5.92 -9.24
N ILE A 4 -13.85 5.93 -7.91
CA ILE A 4 -14.45 7.02 -7.12
C ILE A 4 -13.86 8.38 -7.46
N LEU A 5 -12.56 8.43 -7.81
CA LEU A 5 -11.90 9.66 -8.22
C LEU A 5 -12.52 10.23 -9.50
N ASP A 6 -12.88 9.37 -10.45
CA ASP A 6 -13.54 9.79 -11.68
C ASP A 6 -14.93 10.35 -11.39
N VAL A 7 -15.71 9.67 -10.53
CA VAL A 7 -17.04 10.15 -10.12
C VAL A 7 -16.92 11.50 -9.38
N GLN A 8 -15.97 11.64 -8.46
CA GLN A 8 -15.72 12.89 -7.75
C GLN A 8 -15.28 14.01 -8.69
N GLN A 9 -14.44 13.72 -9.69
CA GLN A 9 -14.07 14.71 -10.70
C GLN A 9 -15.26 15.15 -11.55
N ILE A 10 -16.12 14.22 -12.00
CA ILE A 10 -17.32 14.53 -12.78
C ILE A 10 -18.29 15.37 -11.93
N PHE A 11 -18.53 14.98 -10.68
CA PHE A 11 -19.41 15.69 -9.76
C PHE A 11 -18.86 17.08 -9.40
N GLY A 12 -17.54 17.21 -9.28
CA GLY A 12 -16.86 18.49 -9.05
C GLY A 12 -16.99 19.49 -10.20
N ARG A 13 -17.44 19.05 -11.39
CA ARG A 13 -17.79 19.93 -12.52
C ARG A 13 -19.26 20.34 -12.54
N ALA A 14 -20.09 19.82 -11.65
CA ALA A 14 -21.50 20.17 -11.58
C ALA A 14 -21.68 21.55 -10.95
N GLY A 15 -22.05 22.53 -11.77
CA GLY A 15 -22.24 23.93 -11.37
C GLY A 15 -21.04 24.81 -11.74
N ARG A 16 -21.30 25.97 -12.35
CA ARG A 16 -20.27 26.91 -12.78
C ARG A 16 -20.01 27.95 -11.68
N PRO A 17 -18.76 28.09 -11.20
CA PRO A 17 -18.41 29.13 -10.24
C PRO A 17 -18.79 30.52 -10.77
N GLY A 18 -19.57 31.27 -9.99
CA GLY A 18 -19.96 32.66 -10.32
C GLY A 18 -21.18 32.82 -11.23
N PHE A 19 -21.72 31.73 -11.82
CA PHE A 19 -22.91 31.80 -12.69
C PHE A 19 -24.11 31.04 -12.12
N ASP A 20 -23.86 29.85 -11.56
CA ASP A 20 -24.93 29.00 -11.03
C ASP A 20 -24.98 29.11 -9.49
N THR A 21 -26.18 29.17 -8.92
CA THR A 21 -26.37 29.21 -7.45
C THR A 21 -26.23 27.83 -6.81
N LYS A 22 -26.49 26.75 -7.57
CA LYS A 22 -26.37 25.35 -7.13
C LYS A 22 -25.98 24.45 -8.31
N GLY A 23 -25.10 23.49 -8.05
CA GLY A 23 -24.78 22.40 -8.97
C GLY A 23 -25.61 21.16 -8.65
N HIS A 24 -26.10 20.45 -9.69
CA HIS A 24 -26.80 19.18 -9.54
C HIS A 24 -26.11 18.12 -10.39
N ALA A 25 -25.82 16.97 -9.79
CA ALA A 25 -25.26 15.80 -10.47
C ALA A 25 -26.11 14.57 -10.16
N THR A 26 -26.39 13.75 -11.18
CA THR A 26 -27.17 12.52 -11.05
C THR A 26 -26.31 11.33 -11.47
N LEU A 27 -26.11 10.37 -10.55
CA LEU A 27 -25.45 9.10 -10.84
C LEU A 27 -26.50 8.01 -11.00
N ILE A 28 -26.52 7.36 -12.16
CA ILE A 28 -27.36 6.18 -12.42
C ILE A 28 -26.47 4.96 -12.31
N THR A 29 -26.81 4.02 -11.43
CA THR A 29 -26.03 2.80 -11.17
C THR A 29 -26.95 1.63 -10.80
N SER A 30 -26.40 0.43 -10.72
CA SER A 30 -27.13 -0.77 -10.29
C SER A 30 -27.35 -0.77 -8.78
N HIS A 31 -28.42 -1.44 -8.31
CA HIS A 31 -28.85 -1.39 -6.92
C HIS A 31 -27.80 -1.95 -5.94
N ASP A 32 -27.07 -2.99 -6.34
CA ASP A 32 -25.96 -3.59 -5.60
C ASP A 32 -24.80 -2.61 -5.33
N LYS A 33 -24.61 -1.62 -6.20
CA LYS A 33 -23.50 -0.65 -6.13
C LYS A 33 -23.89 0.67 -5.49
N LEU A 34 -25.19 0.94 -5.33
CA LEU A 34 -25.71 2.18 -4.74
C LEU A 34 -25.09 2.46 -3.36
N ASN A 35 -25.07 1.46 -2.48
CA ASN A 35 -24.50 1.59 -1.13
C ASN A 35 -23.00 1.91 -1.15
N ASN A 36 -22.25 1.35 -2.11
CA ASN A 36 -20.82 1.62 -2.23
C ASN A 36 -20.59 3.06 -2.67
N TYR A 37 -21.27 3.53 -3.72
CA TYR A 37 -21.14 4.91 -4.19
C TYR A 37 -21.65 5.92 -3.16
N LEU A 38 -22.76 5.66 -2.46
CA LEU A 38 -23.24 6.51 -1.38
C LEU A 38 -22.22 6.64 -0.24
N LYS A 39 -21.64 5.52 0.21
CA LYS A 39 -20.60 5.56 1.25
C LYS A 39 -19.39 6.36 0.81
N LEU A 40 -18.97 6.20 -0.45
CA LEU A 40 -17.81 6.90 -0.99
C LEU A 40 -18.03 8.40 -1.21
N LEU A 41 -19.26 8.82 -1.48
CA LEU A 41 -19.62 10.24 -1.69
C LEU A 41 -19.97 10.96 -0.39
N LEU A 42 -20.62 10.28 0.56
CA LEU A 42 -21.15 10.88 1.79
C LEU A 42 -20.25 10.69 3.00
N HIS A 43 -19.49 9.61 3.08
CA HIS A 43 -18.58 9.36 4.20
C HIS A 43 -17.13 9.65 3.79
N GLN A 44 -16.41 10.32 4.69
CA GLN A 44 -14.95 10.35 4.65
C GLN A 44 -14.45 8.94 4.98
N MET A 45 -14.41 8.05 4.00
CA MET A 45 -13.77 6.76 4.16
C MET A 45 -12.30 7.03 4.52
N PRO A 46 -11.80 6.52 5.65
CA PRO A 46 -10.40 6.72 6.01
C PRO A 46 -9.53 6.14 4.89
N ILE A 47 -8.57 6.95 4.41
CA ILE A 47 -7.60 6.51 3.42
C ILE A 47 -6.67 5.50 4.08
N GLU A 48 -6.54 4.34 3.46
CA GLU A 48 -5.82 3.19 4.01
C GLU A 48 -4.77 2.70 3.03
N SER A 49 -3.70 2.12 3.57
CA SER A 49 -2.60 1.63 2.76
C SER A 49 -2.97 0.32 2.08
N LYS A 50 -2.72 0.25 0.77
CA LYS A 50 -2.77 -0.98 -0.04
C LYS A 50 -1.38 -1.58 -0.26
N PHE A 51 -0.36 -1.03 0.40
CA PHE A 51 1.03 -1.34 0.12
C PHE A 51 1.40 -2.80 0.36
N LEU A 52 0.80 -3.48 1.35
CA LEU A 52 1.07 -4.89 1.64
C LEU A 52 0.83 -5.81 0.44
N GLU A 53 -0.15 -5.49 -0.42
CA GLU A 53 -0.47 -6.28 -1.61
C GLU A 53 0.66 -6.23 -2.65
N ASN A 54 1.36 -5.09 -2.76
CA ASN A 54 2.42 -4.84 -3.75
C ASN A 54 3.83 -4.73 -3.14
N MET A 55 3.97 -5.00 -1.84
CA MET A 55 5.21 -4.77 -1.10
C MET A 55 6.38 -5.56 -1.68
N ALA A 56 6.16 -6.79 -2.15
CA ALA A 56 7.21 -7.60 -2.76
C ALA A 56 7.81 -6.94 -4.02
N ASN A 57 6.97 -6.34 -4.88
CA ASN A 57 7.47 -5.68 -6.09
C ASN A 57 8.28 -4.44 -5.75
N SER A 58 7.81 -3.61 -4.81
CA SER A 58 8.56 -2.45 -4.32
C SER A 58 9.87 -2.87 -3.65
N LEU A 59 9.87 -3.93 -2.85
CA LEU A 59 11.08 -4.45 -2.21
C LEU A 59 12.09 -4.96 -3.27
N ASN A 60 11.63 -5.65 -4.31
CA ASN A 60 12.49 -6.09 -5.41
C ASN A 60 13.17 -4.91 -6.12
N ALA A 61 12.42 -3.83 -6.37
CA ALA A 61 12.96 -2.63 -6.99
C ALA A 61 14.07 -1.99 -6.13
N GLU A 62 13.86 -1.85 -4.82
CA GLU A 62 14.86 -1.30 -3.90
C GLU A 62 16.10 -2.18 -3.77
N ILE A 63 15.95 -3.51 -3.74
CA ILE A 63 17.07 -4.46 -3.75
C ILE A 63 17.83 -4.39 -5.08
N ALA A 64 17.14 -4.31 -6.21
CA ALA A 64 17.75 -4.20 -7.53
C ALA A 64 18.55 -2.89 -7.71
N MET A 65 18.09 -1.80 -7.10
CA MET A 65 18.79 -0.51 -7.05
C MET A 65 19.96 -0.51 -6.05
N GLY A 66 20.00 -1.45 -5.11
CA GLY A 66 21.05 -1.57 -4.09
C GLY A 66 20.80 -0.71 -2.84
N ASN A 67 19.59 -0.16 -2.67
CA ASN A 67 19.22 0.63 -1.50
C ASN A 67 18.97 -0.24 -0.27
N ILE A 68 18.52 -1.48 -0.50
CA ILE A 68 18.20 -2.46 0.54
C ILE A 68 19.07 -3.69 0.33
N SER A 69 19.86 -4.04 1.34
CA SER A 69 20.79 -5.17 1.28
C SER A 69 20.50 -6.25 2.31
N SER A 70 19.65 -5.98 3.30
CA SER A 70 19.35 -6.89 4.39
C SER A 70 17.90 -6.78 4.88
N GLU A 71 17.47 -7.75 5.68
CA GLU A 71 16.18 -7.73 6.37
C GLU A 71 16.01 -6.49 7.25
N LYS A 72 17.10 -6.05 7.89
CA LYS A 72 17.10 -4.86 8.75
C LYS A 72 16.84 -3.60 7.91
N ASP A 73 17.54 -3.47 6.80
CA ASP A 73 17.36 -2.33 5.88
C ASP A 73 15.93 -2.30 5.34
N ALA A 74 15.37 -3.46 5.01
CA ALA A 74 13.98 -3.58 4.55
C ALA A 74 12.97 -3.17 5.64
N ALA A 75 13.20 -3.57 6.89
CA ALA A 75 12.37 -3.15 8.01
C ALA A 75 12.50 -1.65 8.32
N ASP A 76 13.68 -1.07 8.14
CA ASP A 76 13.90 0.38 8.31
C ASP A 76 13.27 1.17 7.16
N TRP A 77 13.38 0.69 5.92
CA TRP A 77 12.73 1.27 4.75
C TRP A 77 11.22 1.38 4.92
N LEU A 78 10.57 0.35 5.48
CA LEU A 78 9.14 0.36 5.76
C LEU A 78 8.71 1.54 6.64
N ARG A 79 9.58 2.09 7.51
CA ARG A 79 9.25 3.25 8.36
C ARG A 79 8.93 4.51 7.54
N TYR A 80 9.48 4.62 6.34
CA TYR A 80 9.26 5.76 5.44
C TYR A 80 7.98 5.64 4.61
N THR A 81 7.22 4.56 4.77
CA THR A 81 6.01 4.31 3.97
C THR A 81 4.75 4.83 4.67
N TYR A 82 3.71 5.13 3.89
CA TYR A 82 2.38 5.43 4.44
C TYR A 82 1.80 4.26 5.25
N LEU A 83 2.16 3.01 4.91
CA LEU A 83 1.76 1.83 5.65
C LEU A 83 2.16 1.91 7.13
N TYR A 84 3.39 2.35 7.42
CA TYR A 84 3.88 2.48 8.79
C TYR A 84 3.07 3.51 9.59
N VAL A 85 2.69 4.64 8.98
CA VAL A 85 1.79 5.60 9.62
C VAL A 85 0.43 4.97 9.94
N ARG A 86 -0.11 4.14 9.03
CA ARG A 86 -1.39 3.45 9.25
C ARG A 86 -1.34 2.37 10.32
N PHE A 87 -0.18 1.74 10.58
CA PHE A 87 -0.03 0.80 11.69
C PHE A 87 -0.43 1.41 13.03
N PHE A 88 -0.08 2.67 13.30
CA PHE A 88 -0.44 3.34 14.56
C PHE A 88 -1.86 3.91 14.56
N ARG A 89 -2.41 4.23 13.39
CA ARG A 89 -3.75 4.84 13.28
C ARG A 89 -4.87 3.79 13.25
N THR A 90 -4.63 2.65 12.62
CA THR A 90 -5.64 1.59 12.46
C THR A 90 -4.96 0.21 12.44
N PRO A 91 -4.35 -0.22 13.56
CA PRO A 91 -3.53 -1.44 13.63
C PRO A 91 -4.29 -2.73 13.31
N GLN A 92 -5.55 -2.82 13.77
CA GLN A 92 -6.39 -4.01 13.60
C GLN A 92 -6.56 -4.40 12.13
N LYS A 93 -6.58 -3.43 11.21
CA LYS A 93 -6.72 -3.67 9.76
C LYS A 93 -5.51 -4.39 9.17
N TYR A 94 -4.35 -4.27 9.79
CA TYR A 94 -3.09 -4.87 9.36
C TYR A 94 -2.70 -6.10 10.19
N GLY A 95 -3.63 -6.62 11.01
CA GLY A 95 -3.37 -7.78 11.88
C GLY A 95 -2.42 -7.47 13.04
N ILE A 96 -2.25 -6.19 13.41
CA ILE A 96 -1.44 -5.78 14.55
C ILE A 96 -2.34 -5.70 15.77
N THR A 97 -1.96 -6.42 16.82
CA THR A 97 -2.69 -6.51 18.08
C THR A 97 -2.16 -5.53 19.12
N GLN A 98 -2.92 -5.31 20.20
CA GLN A 98 -2.45 -4.47 21.30
C GLN A 98 -1.19 -5.04 21.96
N GLN A 99 -1.09 -6.38 22.05
CA GLN A 99 0.07 -7.07 22.61
C GLN A 99 1.36 -6.80 21.80
N ASP A 100 1.24 -6.60 20.48
CA ASP A 100 2.37 -6.24 19.64
C ASP A 100 2.92 -4.85 20.02
N PHE A 101 2.04 -3.90 20.37
CA PHE A 101 2.48 -2.58 20.86
C PHE A 101 3.06 -2.62 22.28
N ASP A 102 2.47 -3.43 23.15
CA ASP A 102 2.93 -3.54 24.54
C ASP A 102 4.33 -4.17 24.60
N SER A 103 4.63 -5.09 23.69
CA SER A 103 5.94 -5.75 23.58
C SER A 103 6.96 -4.97 22.75
N ASP A 104 6.53 -4.33 21.66
CA ASP A 104 7.39 -3.54 20.78
C ASP A 104 6.63 -2.28 20.30
N PRO A 105 6.78 -1.16 21.03
CA PRO A 105 6.12 0.11 20.69
C PRO A 105 6.50 0.62 19.30
N THR A 106 7.66 0.21 18.78
CA THR A 106 8.11 0.62 17.45
C THR A 106 7.62 -0.31 16.36
N LEU A 107 7.08 -1.49 16.67
CA LEU A 107 6.69 -2.53 15.70
C LEU A 107 7.85 -2.99 14.80
N GLU A 108 9.08 -2.96 15.27
CA GLU A 108 10.23 -3.52 14.55
C GLU A 108 10.06 -5.00 14.23
N LYS A 109 9.62 -5.81 15.19
CA LYS A 109 9.41 -7.24 14.97
C LYS A 109 8.38 -7.48 13.86
N LYS A 110 7.26 -6.75 13.89
CA LYS A 110 6.22 -6.84 12.85
C LYS A 110 6.74 -6.39 11.48
N ARG A 111 7.52 -5.30 11.40
CA ARG A 111 8.11 -4.87 10.13
C ARG A 111 9.07 -5.91 9.55
N ARG A 112 9.89 -6.53 10.40
CA ARG A 112 10.78 -7.65 10.01
C ARG A 112 9.99 -8.85 9.49
N GLU A 113 8.90 -9.23 10.17
CA GLU A 113 7.99 -10.29 9.71
C GLU A 113 7.45 -10.00 8.29
N PHE A 114 6.93 -8.79 8.04
CA PHE A 114 6.46 -8.39 6.71
C PHE A 114 7.57 -8.36 5.66
N ALA A 115 8.75 -7.84 6.01
CA ALA A 115 9.91 -7.79 5.12
C ALA A 115 10.39 -9.18 4.73
N ASN A 116 10.45 -10.10 5.71
CA ASN A 116 10.85 -11.47 5.47
C ASN A 116 9.80 -12.22 4.61
N ASP A 117 8.50 -12.09 4.88
CA ASP A 117 7.45 -12.70 4.04
C ASP A 117 7.55 -12.22 2.57
N ALA A 118 7.76 -10.92 2.36
CA ALA A 118 7.98 -10.36 1.03
C ALA A 118 9.27 -10.89 0.38
N ALA A 119 10.38 -10.94 1.13
CA ALA A 119 11.66 -11.47 0.65
C ALA A 119 11.58 -12.97 0.28
N GLN A 120 10.84 -13.77 1.07
CA GLN A 120 10.61 -15.18 0.76
C GLN A 120 9.81 -15.36 -0.53
N LYS A 121 8.76 -14.55 -0.75
CA LYS A 121 8.01 -14.56 -2.02
C LYS A 121 8.92 -14.25 -3.21
N LEU A 122 9.79 -13.25 -3.09
CA LEU A 122 10.76 -12.90 -4.13
C LEU A 122 11.81 -13.99 -4.36
N CYS A 123 12.27 -14.65 -3.30
CA CYS A 123 13.22 -15.75 -3.38
C CYS A 123 12.59 -16.97 -4.08
N ASN A 124 11.34 -17.31 -3.74
CA ASN A 124 10.58 -18.38 -4.38
C ASN A 124 10.34 -18.10 -5.87
N ALA A 125 10.11 -16.83 -6.23
CA ALA A 125 10.00 -16.36 -7.61
C ALA A 125 11.36 -16.22 -8.33
N ARG A 126 12.47 -16.53 -7.66
CA ARG A 126 13.86 -16.41 -8.17
C ARG A 126 14.26 -14.99 -8.58
N LEU A 127 13.61 -13.97 -8.02
CA LEU A 127 13.93 -12.55 -8.28
C LEU A 127 15.12 -12.08 -7.43
N ILE A 128 15.21 -12.57 -6.19
CA ILE A 128 16.33 -12.32 -5.29
C ILE A 128 16.96 -13.63 -4.81
N ARG A 129 18.20 -13.56 -4.34
CA ARG A 129 18.90 -14.63 -3.61
C ARG A 129 19.25 -14.14 -2.23
N ILE A 130 19.02 -14.98 -1.23
CA ILE A 130 19.41 -14.72 0.16
C ILE A 130 20.66 -15.54 0.45
N ASP A 131 21.75 -14.86 0.81
CA ASP A 131 23.02 -15.51 1.16
C ASP A 131 22.98 -16.12 2.58
N ASN A 132 23.96 -16.95 2.93
CA ASN A 132 24.13 -17.53 4.27
C ASN A 132 24.20 -16.46 5.37
N ASN A 133 24.72 -15.27 5.03
CA ASN A 133 24.77 -14.10 5.91
C ASN A 133 23.45 -13.32 5.98
N LYS A 134 22.35 -13.84 5.42
CA LYS A 134 21.03 -13.17 5.31
C LYS A 134 21.04 -11.87 4.50
N ASN A 135 22.00 -11.71 3.60
CA ASN A 135 22.07 -10.57 2.69
C ASN A 135 21.22 -10.84 1.43
N TYR A 136 20.53 -9.80 0.97
CA TYR A 136 19.69 -9.83 -0.22
C TYR A 136 20.52 -9.44 -1.45
N ASN A 137 20.53 -10.31 -2.43
CA ASN A 137 21.22 -10.10 -3.69
C ASN A 137 20.21 -10.18 -4.85
N PRO A 138 20.11 -9.15 -5.71
CA PRO A 138 19.23 -9.21 -6.87
C PRO A 138 19.77 -10.18 -7.91
N THR A 139 18.88 -10.91 -8.57
CA THR A 139 19.21 -11.68 -9.78
C THR A 139 19.02 -10.82 -11.03
N ASP A 140 19.54 -11.26 -12.17
CA ASP A 140 19.28 -10.58 -13.46
C ASP A 140 17.78 -10.51 -13.76
N LEU A 141 17.02 -11.57 -13.42
CA LEU A 141 15.57 -11.59 -13.54
C LEU A 141 14.91 -10.52 -12.65
N GLY A 142 15.36 -10.39 -11.40
CA GLY A 142 14.92 -9.36 -10.47
C GLY A 142 15.18 -7.95 -10.97
N ARG A 143 16.35 -7.71 -11.58
CA ARG A 143 16.71 -6.42 -12.19
C ARG A 143 15.84 -6.08 -13.40
N VAL A 144 15.55 -7.07 -14.25
CA VAL A 144 14.67 -6.89 -15.40
C VAL A 144 13.24 -6.58 -14.94
N ALA A 145 12.71 -7.34 -13.98
CA ALA A 145 11.38 -7.09 -13.40
C ALA A 145 11.30 -5.68 -12.78
N ALA A 146 12.30 -5.27 -12.00
CA ALA A 146 12.34 -3.92 -11.42
C ALA A 146 12.34 -2.80 -12.48
N ARG A 147 12.94 -3.05 -13.65
CA ARG A 147 13.04 -2.06 -14.73
C ARG A 147 11.76 -1.94 -15.55
N PHE A 148 11.01 -3.02 -15.71
CA PHE A 148 9.84 -3.08 -16.59
C PHE A 148 8.49 -3.18 -15.86
N TYR A 149 8.52 -3.18 -14.52
CA TYR A 149 7.34 -3.32 -13.66
C TYR A 149 6.62 -4.66 -13.88
#